data_AF-A0AAW8BSP7-F1
#
_entry.id   AF-A0AAW8BSP7-F1
#
_cell.length_a   1.000
_cell.length_b   1.000
_cell.length_c   1.000
_cell.angle_alpha   90.00
_cell.angle_beta   90.00
_cell.angle_gamma   90.00
#
_symmetry.space_group_name_H-M   'P 1'
#
loop_
_entity.id
_entity.type
_entity.pdbx_description
1 polymer ?
#
loop_
_entity_poly.entity_id
_entity_poly.type
_entity_poly.pdbx_seq_one_letter_code
_entity_poly.pdbx_strand_id
1 'polypeptide(L)'
;MGADPVVLEARTDSVRACPRCGQRFDVPDKGPGRRPVWCSPRCRRLASAERTAARNAGAAVRVIEVPRAHRPDPDARLPLPSMHTLQRLFLSSDYQCQLLLEVLEHRYAEGAIGEQLGAVVQRFAAAVRLHQSLAQDPGYRQAREQVQRLGEQLRRDVERGQQRDRELAQLRREVTEIWRLRTRVAELESLLDAVTGNPTHDTDQHHQAPMSRQQRRAAQRAADKTH
;
A
#
# COMPACT_ATOMS: atom_id res chain seq x y z
N MET A 1 -4.10 1.20 4.43
CA MET A 1 -2.84 0.72 3.82
C MET A 1 -1.90 1.91 3.72
N GLY A 2 -1.16 2.19 4.79
CA GLY A 2 -0.13 3.23 4.81
C GLY A 2 1.17 2.61 4.34
N ALA A 3 1.78 3.19 3.31
CA ALA A 3 3.14 2.86 2.92
C ALA A 3 4.06 3.84 3.64
N ASP A 4 4.84 3.32 4.59
CA ASP A 4 5.91 4.07 5.25
C ASP A 4 6.89 4.64 4.21
N PRO A 5 7.41 5.85 4.41
CA PRO A 5 8.50 6.36 3.59
C PRO A 5 9.74 5.49 3.83
N VAL A 6 10.29 4.92 2.76
CA VAL A 6 11.57 4.21 2.78
C VAL A 6 12.67 5.20 3.15
N VAL A 7 12.98 5.28 4.44
CA VAL A 7 14.20 5.93 4.93
C VAL A 7 15.35 4.99 4.57
N LEU A 8 16.20 5.42 3.64
CA LEU A 8 17.49 4.78 3.36
C LEU A 8 18.44 5.06 4.53
N GLU A 9 18.27 4.35 5.65
CA GLU A 9 19.31 4.26 6.66
C GLU A 9 20.44 3.39 6.10
N ALA A 10 21.60 4.01 5.88
CA ALA A 10 22.82 3.28 5.58
C ALA A 10 23.06 2.26 6.69
N ARG A 11 23.06 0.96 6.36
CA ARG A 11 23.36 -0.13 7.30
C ARG A 11 24.70 0.15 7.98
N THR A 12 24.66 0.70 9.18
CA THR A 12 25.83 0.76 10.06
C THR A 12 25.90 -0.59 10.75
N ASP A 13 26.84 -1.44 10.32
CA ASP A 13 27.14 -2.69 11.02
C ASP A 13 27.65 -2.34 12.43
N SER A 14 26.73 -2.29 13.40
CA SER A 14 26.97 -2.00 14.80
C SER A 14 27.54 -3.21 15.56
N VAL A 15 27.52 -4.40 14.93
CA VAL A 15 28.02 -5.66 15.50
C VAL A 15 29.10 -6.26 14.59
N ARG A 16 30.27 -6.61 15.17
CA ARG A 16 31.38 -7.26 14.45
C ARG A 16 31.88 -8.52 15.14
N ALA A 17 32.41 -9.47 14.38
CA ALA A 17 33.08 -10.66 14.91
C ALA A 17 34.60 -10.45 15.01
N CYS A 18 35.18 -10.87 16.14
CA CYS A 18 36.62 -10.83 16.36
C CYS A 18 37.35 -11.83 15.45
N PRO A 19 38.36 -11.41 14.65
CA PRO A 19 39.08 -12.32 13.74
C PRO A 19 39.85 -13.46 14.42
N ARG A 20 40.13 -13.34 15.74
CA ARG A 20 40.88 -14.36 16.50
C ARG A 20 39.96 -15.36 17.21
N CYS A 21 38.99 -14.89 17.98
CA CYS A 21 38.14 -15.76 18.80
C CYS A 21 36.71 -15.94 18.25
N GLY A 22 36.34 -15.25 17.17
CA GLY A 22 34.99 -15.31 16.58
C GLY A 22 33.90 -14.60 17.40
N GLN A 23 34.19 -14.13 18.62
CA GLN A 23 33.23 -13.47 19.48
C GLN A 23 32.68 -12.20 18.82
N ARG A 24 31.34 -12.06 18.82
CA ARG A 24 30.65 -10.85 18.38
C ARG A 24 30.75 -9.76 19.46
N PHE A 25 31.02 -8.54 19.06
CA PHE A 25 31.12 -7.37 19.94
C PHE A 25 30.53 -6.14 19.26
N ASP A 26 30.00 -5.23 20.08
CA ASP A 26 29.40 -4.00 19.62
C ASP A 26 30.47 -2.96 19.30
N VAL A 27 30.30 -2.28 18.17
CA VAL A 27 31.18 -1.22 17.70
C VAL A 27 30.47 0.11 17.92
N PRO A 28 31.09 1.07 18.64
CA PRO A 28 30.49 2.38 18.82
C PRO A 28 30.17 3.02 17.47
N ASP A 29 28.92 3.47 17.28
CA ASP A 29 28.47 4.04 16.02
C ASP A 29 29.19 5.36 15.70
N LYS A 30 29.54 6.13 16.73
CA LYS A 30 30.20 7.44 16.63
C LYS A 30 31.27 7.61 17.71
N GLY A 31 32.45 8.07 17.29
CA GLY A 31 33.57 8.45 18.14
C GLY A 31 34.79 8.83 17.29
N PRO A 32 35.67 9.74 17.77
CA PRO A 32 36.89 10.07 17.06
C PRO A 32 37.83 8.85 17.02
N GLY A 33 38.35 8.53 15.82
CA GLY A 33 39.35 7.48 15.64
C GLY A 33 38.92 6.31 14.75
N ARG A 34 39.81 5.31 14.63
CA ARG A 34 39.56 4.13 13.79
C ARG A 34 38.65 3.15 14.53
N ARG A 35 37.59 2.69 13.85
CA ARG A 35 36.68 1.66 14.39
C ARG A 35 37.47 0.40 14.82
N PRO A 36 37.23 -0.13 16.04
CA PRO A 36 37.93 -1.31 16.52
C PRO A 36 37.63 -2.55 15.67
N VAL A 37 38.65 -3.40 15.53
CA VAL A 37 38.59 -4.69 14.81
C VAL A 37 38.61 -5.89 15.77
N TRP A 38 39.11 -5.68 17.00
CA TRP A 38 39.26 -6.74 18.00
C TRP A 38 38.26 -6.54 19.13
N CYS A 39 37.68 -7.63 19.64
CA CYS A 39 36.78 -7.57 20.80
C CYS A 39 37.47 -7.07 22.08
N SER A 40 38.81 -7.16 22.16
CA SER A 40 39.57 -6.67 23.31
C SER A 40 41.06 -6.42 22.97
N PRO A 41 41.76 -5.57 23.76
CA PRO A 41 43.21 -5.40 23.66
C PRO A 41 43.99 -6.70 23.90
N ARG A 42 43.44 -7.66 24.65
CA ARG A 42 44.05 -8.98 24.87
C ARG A 42 44.08 -9.79 23.58
N CYS A 43 42.97 -9.88 22.85
CA CYS A 43 42.92 -10.57 21.55
C CYS A 43 43.83 -9.90 20.53
N ARG A 44 43.93 -8.57 20.53
CA ARG A 44 44.87 -7.83 19.68
C ARG A 44 46.33 -8.18 19.96
N ARG A 45 46.74 -8.20 21.24
CA ARG A 45 48.12 -8.51 21.65
C ARG A 45 48.50 -9.94 21.32
N LEU A 46 47.62 -10.89 21.62
CA LEU A 46 47.86 -12.31 21.31
C LEU A 46 47.92 -12.58 19.81
N ALA A 47 47.02 -12.00 19.01
CA ALA A 47 47.10 -12.08 17.55
C ALA A 47 48.39 -11.46 17.00
N SER A 48 48.93 -10.42 17.66
CA SER A 48 50.21 -9.85 17.28
C SER A 48 51.37 -10.80 17.62
N ALA A 49 51.36 -11.39 18.81
CA ALA A 49 52.37 -12.36 19.23
C ALA A 49 52.37 -13.61 18.34
N GLU A 50 51.19 -14.14 18.00
CA GLU A 50 51.01 -15.27 17.08
C GLU A 50 51.59 -14.97 15.70
N ARG A 51 51.35 -13.76 15.16
CA ARG A 51 51.93 -13.34 13.86
C ARG A 51 53.45 -13.21 13.92
N THR A 52 54.01 -12.69 15.01
CA THR A 52 55.46 -12.57 15.19
C THR A 52 56.10 -13.95 15.34
N ALA A 53 55.51 -14.83 16.14
CA ALA A 53 55.98 -16.20 16.32
C ALA A 53 55.93 -17.00 15.00
N ALA A 54 54.83 -16.90 14.25
CA ALA A 54 54.69 -17.54 12.94
C ALA A 54 55.75 -17.03 11.95
N ARG A 55 55.99 -15.72 11.91
CA ARG A 55 57.03 -15.12 11.06
C ARG A 55 58.43 -15.62 11.43
N ASN A 56 58.76 -15.67 12.72
CA ASN A 56 60.07 -16.13 13.18
C ASN A 56 60.29 -17.63 12.95
N ALA A 57 59.22 -18.43 13.01
CA ALA A 57 59.24 -19.86 12.74
C ALA A 57 59.09 -20.22 11.25
N GLY A 58 58.96 -19.24 10.35
CA GLY A 58 58.72 -19.47 8.92
C GLY A 58 57.34 -20.10 8.61
N ALA A 59 56.40 -20.06 9.54
CA ALA A 59 55.07 -20.64 9.38
C ALA A 59 54.13 -19.69 8.60
N ALA A 60 53.20 -20.28 7.85
CA ALA A 60 52.25 -19.53 7.01
C ALA A 60 51.28 -18.68 7.86
N VAL A 61 51.10 -17.41 7.48
CA VAL A 61 50.16 -16.48 8.13
C VAL A 61 48.86 -16.40 7.31
N ARG A 62 47.72 -16.69 7.94
CA ARG A 62 46.39 -16.55 7.32
C ARG A 62 45.92 -15.10 7.34
N VAL A 63 45.60 -14.55 6.16
CA VAL A 63 44.98 -13.23 6.02
C VAL A 63 43.47 -13.38 6.06
N ILE A 64 42.81 -12.60 6.92
CA ILE A 64 41.35 -12.51 6.99
C ILE A 64 40.98 -11.09 6.59
N GLU A 65 40.24 -10.94 5.50
CA GLU A 65 39.68 -9.65 5.11
C GLU A 65 38.57 -9.26 6.08
N VAL A 66 38.73 -8.12 6.74
CA VAL A 66 37.68 -7.56 7.59
C VAL A 66 36.96 -6.48 6.78
N PRO A 67 35.67 -6.65 6.45
CA PRO A 67 34.90 -5.64 5.74
C PRO A 67 34.98 -4.30 6.47
N ARG A 68 35.59 -3.31 5.82
CA ARG A 68 35.55 -1.93 6.31
C ARG A 68 34.30 -1.31 5.70
N ALA A 69 33.36 -0.91 6.55
CA ALA A 69 32.26 -0.03 6.12
C ALA A 69 32.90 1.18 5.41
N HIS A 70 32.76 1.21 4.10
CA HIS A 70 33.29 2.28 3.27
C HIS A 70 32.58 3.57 3.70
N ARG A 71 33.35 4.65 3.83
CA ARG A 71 32.77 5.99 3.80
C ARG A 71 31.92 6.06 2.52
N PRO A 72 30.69 6.61 2.54
CA PRO A 72 29.92 6.75 1.30
C PRO A 72 30.80 7.47 0.29
N ASP A 73 30.99 6.80 -0.84
CA ASP A 73 31.83 7.26 -1.94
C ASP A 73 31.24 8.58 -2.47
N PRO A 74 31.96 9.71 -2.43
CA PRO A 74 31.48 10.95 -3.02
C PRO A 74 31.29 10.83 -4.54
N ASP A 75 31.89 9.82 -5.19
CA ASP A 75 31.72 9.47 -6.60
C ASP A 75 30.63 8.42 -6.85
N ALA A 76 29.91 7.97 -5.81
CA ALA A 76 28.66 7.25 -6.00
C ALA A 76 27.63 8.23 -6.57
N ARG A 77 27.68 8.40 -7.90
CA ARG A 77 26.66 9.07 -8.68
C ARG A 77 25.33 8.43 -8.32
N LEU A 78 24.60 9.05 -7.39
CA LEU A 78 23.17 8.79 -7.23
C LEU A 78 22.60 8.87 -8.66
N PRO A 79 21.91 7.83 -9.13
CA PRO A 79 21.37 7.86 -10.48
C PRO A 79 20.54 9.12 -10.61
N LEU A 80 20.92 9.98 -11.56
CA LEU A 80 20.17 11.20 -11.84
C LEU A 80 18.70 10.78 -11.98
N PRO A 81 17.79 11.38 -11.19
CA PRO A 81 16.38 11.00 -11.25
C PRO A 81 15.91 11.11 -12.69
N SER A 82 15.21 10.09 -13.16
CA SER A 82 14.64 10.09 -14.52
C SER A 82 13.82 11.36 -14.74
N MET A 83 13.71 11.81 -16.00
CA MET A 83 12.89 12.99 -16.33
C MET A 83 11.45 12.87 -15.82
N HIS A 84 10.88 11.67 -15.82
CA HIS A 84 9.55 11.42 -15.27
C HIS A 84 9.51 11.59 -13.74
N THR A 85 10.57 11.15 -13.04
CA THR A 85 10.71 11.36 -11.58
C THR A 85 10.82 12.84 -11.26
N LEU A 86 11.64 13.59 -12.00
CA LEU A 86 11.75 15.03 -11.85
C LEU A 86 10.41 15.71 -12.10
N GLN A 87 9.73 15.38 -13.20
CA GLN A 87 8.41 15.92 -13.50
C GLN A 87 7.41 15.68 -12.38
N ARG A 88 7.35 14.45 -11.83
CA ARG A 88 6.50 14.14 -10.68
C ARG A 88 6.84 14.96 -9.43
N LEU A 89 8.13 15.13 -9.14
CA LEU A 89 8.58 15.89 -7.98
C LEU A 89 8.23 17.38 -8.14
N PHE A 90 8.56 17.97 -9.29
CA PHE A 90 8.22 19.36 -9.61
C PHE A 90 6.70 19.59 -9.55
N LEU A 91 5.89 18.75 -10.19
CA LEU A 91 4.43 18.89 -10.22
C LEU A 91 3.73 18.49 -8.92
N SER A 92 4.45 17.93 -7.94
CA SER A 92 3.89 17.63 -6.62
C SER A 92 3.98 18.81 -5.64
N SER A 93 4.77 19.84 -5.97
CA SER A 93 4.96 21.02 -5.13
C SER A 93 4.61 22.29 -5.90
N ASP A 94 3.52 22.94 -5.49
CA ASP A 94 3.06 24.21 -6.09
C ASP A 94 4.17 25.27 -6.10
N TYR A 95 4.99 25.33 -5.04
CA TYR A 95 6.12 26.25 -4.93
C TYR A 95 7.19 26.01 -6.01
N GLN A 96 7.55 24.74 -6.26
CA GLN A 96 8.56 24.40 -7.26
C GLN A 96 8.04 24.64 -8.69
N CYS A 97 6.76 24.36 -8.92
CA CYS A 97 6.10 24.71 -10.17
C CYS A 97 6.06 26.22 -10.41
N GLN A 98 5.71 27.00 -9.40
CA GLN A 98 5.70 28.45 -9.49
C GLN A 98 7.08 28.99 -9.85
N LEU A 99 8.13 28.57 -9.14
CA LEU A 99 9.50 29.03 -9.41
C LEU A 99 9.95 28.70 -10.85
N LEU A 100 9.61 27.51 -11.35
CA LEU A 100 9.91 27.12 -12.72
C LEU A 100 9.19 28.03 -13.74
N LEU A 101 7.92 28.33 -13.50
CA LEU A 101 7.13 29.22 -14.36
C LEU A 101 7.68 30.65 -14.36
N GLU A 102 8.07 31.18 -13.20
CA GLU A 102 8.70 32.51 -13.08
C GLU A 102 10.03 32.57 -13.85
N VAL A 103 10.87 31.53 -13.75
CA VAL A 103 12.13 31.45 -14.52
C VAL A 103 11.86 31.36 -16.02
N LEU A 104 10.86 30.58 -16.44
CA LEU A 104 10.48 30.48 -17.85
C LEU A 104 9.92 31.81 -18.39
N GLU A 105 9.13 32.52 -17.58
CA GLU A 105 8.61 33.85 -17.92
C GLU A 105 9.75 34.84 -18.15
N HIS A 106 10.71 34.90 -17.20
CA HIS A 106 11.86 35.80 -17.30
C HIS A 106 12.69 35.52 -18.57
N ARG A 107 13.03 34.24 -18.81
CA ARG A 107 13.79 33.86 -20.01
C ARG A 107 13.02 34.12 -21.31
N TYR A 108 11.70 33.99 -21.30
CA TYR A 108 10.86 34.31 -22.45
C TYR A 108 10.91 35.81 -22.76
N ALA A 109 10.79 36.66 -21.74
CA ALA A 109 10.87 38.11 -21.88
C ALA A 109 12.23 38.59 -22.41
N GLU A 110 13.31 37.92 -22.02
CA GLU A 110 14.67 38.20 -22.49
C GLU A 110 14.98 37.66 -23.90
N GLY A 111 14.06 36.90 -24.51
CA GLY A 111 14.30 36.22 -25.79
C GLY A 111 15.35 35.09 -25.69
N ALA A 112 15.70 34.65 -24.48
CA ALA A 112 16.69 33.60 -24.20
C ALA A 112 16.10 32.17 -24.30
N ILE A 113 14.93 32.04 -24.93
CA ILE A 113 14.23 30.78 -25.17
C ILE A 113 14.34 30.42 -26.66
N GLY A 114 14.80 29.19 -26.93
CA GLY A 114 14.84 28.67 -28.30
C GLY A 114 13.44 28.48 -28.89
N GLU A 115 13.32 28.54 -30.23
CA GLU A 115 12.04 28.57 -30.96
C GLU A 115 11.06 27.47 -30.54
N GLN A 116 11.54 26.23 -30.35
CA GLN A 116 10.70 25.09 -29.96
C GLN A 116 10.06 25.28 -28.58
N LEU A 117 10.83 25.73 -27.59
CA LEU A 117 10.32 25.98 -26.24
C LEU A 117 9.43 27.23 -26.23
N GLY A 118 9.75 28.24 -27.05
CA GLY A 118 8.91 29.43 -27.23
C GLY A 118 7.52 29.07 -27.75
N ALA A 119 7.44 28.21 -28.77
CA ALA A 119 6.16 27.73 -29.29
C ALA A 119 5.35 26.92 -28.25
N VAL A 120 6.01 26.17 -27.37
CA VAL A 120 5.33 25.46 -26.26
C VAL A 120 4.78 26.46 -25.25
N VAL A 121 5.57 27.46 -24.83
CA VAL A 121 5.14 28.52 -23.90
C VAL A 121 3.95 29.30 -24.47
N GLN A 122 3.95 29.63 -25.76
CA GLN A 122 2.84 30.32 -26.41
C GLN A 122 1.57 29.48 -26.47
N ARG A 123 1.68 28.18 -26.81
CA ARG A 123 0.52 27.25 -26.77
C ARG A 123 -0.03 27.11 -25.36
N PHE A 124 0.85 27.02 -24.36
CA PHE A 124 0.45 26.97 -22.95
C PHE A 124 -0.28 28.26 -22.55
N ALA A 125 0.27 29.44 -22.86
CA ALA A 125 -0.38 30.72 -22.58
C ALA A 125 -1.74 30.86 -23.28
N ALA A 126 -1.86 30.38 -24.52
CA ALA A 126 -3.14 30.35 -25.24
C ALA A 126 -4.17 29.42 -24.55
N ALA A 127 -3.75 28.25 -24.11
CA ALA A 127 -4.61 27.32 -23.35
C ALA A 127 -5.04 27.91 -22.00
N VAL A 128 -4.14 28.58 -21.27
CA VAL A 128 -4.47 29.27 -20.02
C VAL A 128 -5.49 30.38 -20.26
N ARG A 129 -5.31 31.21 -21.30
CA ARG A 129 -6.27 32.27 -21.67
C ARG A 129 -7.63 31.70 -22.05
N LEU A 130 -7.67 30.61 -22.82
CA LEU A 130 -8.91 29.92 -23.16
C LEU A 130 -9.61 29.38 -21.90
N HIS A 131 -8.86 28.78 -20.98
CA HIS A 131 -9.43 28.32 -19.71
C HIS A 131 -9.96 29.46 -18.85
N GLN A 132 -9.28 30.60 -18.82
CA GLN A 132 -9.75 31.80 -18.13
C GLN A 132 -11.03 32.36 -18.76
N SER A 133 -11.11 32.43 -20.10
CA SER A 133 -12.32 32.90 -20.78
C SER A 133 -13.51 31.96 -20.56
N LEU A 134 -13.28 30.65 -20.64
CA LEU A 134 -14.31 29.65 -20.31
C LEU A 134 -14.73 29.74 -18.83
N ALA A 135 -13.78 29.96 -17.92
CA ALA A 135 -14.11 30.13 -16.50
C ALA A 135 -14.94 31.39 -16.22
N GLN A 136 -14.85 32.42 -17.06
CA GLN A 136 -15.66 33.63 -16.95
C GLN A 136 -17.06 33.45 -17.56
N ASP A 137 -17.20 32.60 -18.58
CA ASP A 137 -18.47 32.26 -19.22
C ASP A 137 -19.48 31.68 -18.19
N PRO A 138 -20.64 32.35 -17.98
CA PRO A 138 -21.66 31.87 -17.05
C PRO A 138 -22.23 30.50 -17.43
N GLY A 139 -22.36 30.19 -18.73
CA GLY A 139 -22.88 28.91 -19.20
C GLY A 139 -21.93 27.76 -18.87
N TYR A 140 -20.63 27.96 -19.10
CA TYR A 140 -19.60 26.99 -18.74
C TYR A 140 -19.50 26.79 -17.23
N ARG A 141 -19.57 27.88 -16.44
CA ARG A 141 -19.61 27.78 -14.96
C ARG A 141 -20.78 26.95 -14.48
N GLN A 142 -21.98 27.23 -14.97
CA GLN A 142 -23.18 26.49 -14.60
C GLN A 142 -23.07 25.01 -14.99
N ALA A 143 -22.60 24.70 -16.20
CA ALA A 143 -22.40 23.32 -16.65
C ALA A 143 -21.39 22.58 -15.76
N ARG A 144 -20.29 23.23 -15.39
CA ARG A 144 -19.28 22.65 -14.49
C ARG A 144 -19.85 22.36 -13.10
N GLU A 145 -20.64 23.27 -12.54
CA GLU A 145 -21.32 23.05 -11.25
C GLU A 145 -22.32 21.89 -11.33
N GLN A 146 -23.08 21.78 -12.42
CA GLN A 146 -24.00 20.67 -12.64
C GLN A 146 -23.26 19.32 -12.70
N VAL A 147 -22.15 19.26 -13.43
CA VAL A 147 -21.31 18.05 -13.50
C VAL A 147 -20.76 17.69 -12.12
N GLN A 148 -20.34 18.67 -11.33
CA GLN A 148 -19.89 18.43 -9.95
C GLN A 148 -21.02 17.88 -9.07
N ARG A 149 -22.20 18.49 -9.11
CA ARG A 149 -23.39 18.03 -8.36
C ARG A 149 -23.79 16.61 -8.77
N LEU A 150 -23.81 16.30 -10.06
CA LEU A 150 -24.10 14.96 -10.57
C LEU A 150 -23.03 13.96 -10.13
N GLY A 151 -21.75 14.33 -10.14
CA GLY A 151 -20.67 13.49 -9.65
C GLY A 151 -20.74 13.22 -8.15
N GLU A 152 -21.15 14.20 -7.33
CA GLU A 152 -21.43 14.00 -5.91
C GLU A 152 -22.64 13.10 -5.68
N GLN A 153 -23.71 13.30 -6.43
CA GLN A 153 -24.90 12.47 -6.35
C GLN A 153 -24.58 11.02 -6.70
N LEU A 154 -23.85 10.79 -7.81
CA LEU A 154 -23.43 9.46 -8.23
C LEU A 154 -22.56 8.78 -7.17
N ARG A 155 -21.65 9.51 -6.52
CA ARG A 155 -20.84 8.97 -5.42
C ARG A 155 -21.70 8.51 -4.25
N ARG A 156 -22.67 9.33 -3.82
CA ARG A 156 -23.62 8.96 -2.76
C ARG A 156 -24.47 7.75 -3.17
N ASP A 157 -24.87 7.65 -4.43
CA ASP A 157 -25.65 6.52 -4.95
C ASP A 157 -24.84 5.23 -4.90
N VAL A 158 -23.57 5.28 -5.28
CA VAL A 158 -22.64 4.15 -5.17
C VAL A 158 -22.44 3.74 -3.71
N GLU A 159 -22.22 4.68 -2.80
CA GLU A 159 -22.08 4.40 -1.37
C GLU A 159 -23.34 3.75 -0.79
N ARG A 160 -24.53 4.26 -1.16
CA ARG A 160 -25.82 3.67 -0.78
C ARG A 160 -25.98 2.26 -1.35
N GLY A 161 -25.57 2.02 -2.59
CA GLY A 161 -25.56 0.69 -3.20
C GLY A 161 -24.68 -0.29 -2.43
N GLN A 162 -23.44 0.12 -2.15
CA GLN A 162 -22.49 -0.69 -1.37
C GLN A 162 -23.01 -1.00 0.04
N GLN A 163 -23.68 -0.05 0.68
CA GLN A 163 -24.29 -0.27 2.00
C GLN A 163 -25.40 -1.33 1.93
N ARG A 164 -26.29 -1.23 0.94
CA ARG A 164 -27.35 -2.23 0.72
C ARG A 164 -26.77 -3.61 0.40
N ASP A 165 -25.69 -3.69 -0.35
CA ASP A 165 -25.03 -4.96 -0.66
C ASP A 165 -24.45 -5.61 0.60
N ARG A 166 -23.87 -4.82 1.52
CA ARG A 166 -23.40 -5.30 2.83
C ARG A 166 -24.55 -5.82 3.68
N GLU A 167 -25.68 -5.11 3.72
CA GLU A 167 -26.88 -5.52 4.44
C GLU A 167 -27.44 -6.83 3.86
N LEU A 168 -27.55 -6.95 2.54
CA LEU A 168 -27.99 -8.19 1.89
C LEU A 168 -27.03 -9.35 2.17
N ALA A 169 -25.72 -9.11 2.18
CA ALA A 169 -24.74 -10.12 2.54
C ALA A 169 -24.87 -10.56 4.01
N GLN A 170 -25.16 -9.63 4.92
CA GLN A 170 -25.44 -9.94 6.31
C GLN A 170 -26.71 -10.80 6.46
N LEU A 171 -27.83 -10.37 5.88
CA LEU A 171 -29.09 -11.11 5.95
C LEU A 171 -28.96 -12.52 5.36
N ARG A 172 -28.19 -12.69 4.29
CA ARG A 172 -27.91 -14.03 3.74
C ARG A 172 -27.19 -14.92 4.75
N ARG A 173 -26.21 -14.40 5.48
CA ARG A 173 -25.50 -15.15 6.53
C ARG A 173 -26.42 -15.53 7.67
N GLU A 174 -27.27 -14.60 8.11
CA GLU A 174 -28.25 -14.86 9.18
C GLU A 174 -29.26 -15.93 8.78
N VAL A 175 -29.77 -15.89 7.54
CA VAL A 175 -30.65 -16.93 7.01
C VAL A 175 -29.97 -18.30 7.00
N THR A 176 -28.71 -18.37 6.57
CA THR A 176 -27.93 -19.63 6.61
C THR A 176 -27.78 -20.16 8.03
N GLU A 177 -27.53 -19.28 9.01
CA GLU A 177 -27.41 -19.68 10.41
C GLU A 177 -28.74 -20.17 10.99
N ILE A 178 -29.86 -19.51 10.68
CA ILE A 178 -31.20 -19.96 11.09
C ILE A 178 -31.47 -21.38 10.56
N TRP A 179 -31.14 -21.65 9.29
CA TRP A 179 -31.28 -22.99 8.72
C TRP A 179 -30.42 -24.03 9.43
N ARG A 180 -29.17 -23.67 9.77
CA ARG A 180 -28.27 -24.54 10.52
C ARG A 180 -28.83 -24.86 11.91
N LEU A 181 -29.30 -23.85 12.63
CA LEU A 181 -29.87 -24.02 13.96
C LEU A 181 -31.15 -24.87 13.93
N ARG A 182 -32.04 -24.66 12.96
CA ARG A 182 -33.23 -25.49 12.77
C ARG A 182 -32.89 -26.95 12.51
N THR A 183 -31.89 -27.20 11.67
CA THR A 183 -31.40 -28.57 11.39
C THR A 183 -30.88 -29.20 12.68
N ARG A 184 -30.13 -28.45 13.49
CA ARG A 184 -29.60 -28.93 14.77
C ARG A 184 -30.69 -29.20 15.81
N VAL A 185 -31.73 -28.37 15.87
CA VAL A 185 -32.88 -28.60 16.75
C VAL A 185 -33.59 -29.89 16.36
N ALA A 186 -33.87 -30.11 15.06
CA ALA A 186 -34.49 -31.34 14.58
C ALA A 186 -33.65 -32.59 14.87
N GLU A 187 -32.31 -32.50 14.75
CA GLU A 187 -31.40 -33.59 15.15
C GLU A 187 -31.51 -33.91 16.64
N LEU A 188 -31.57 -32.88 17.50
CA LEU A 188 -31.67 -33.05 18.95
C LEU A 188 -33.04 -33.59 19.38
N GLU A 189 -34.12 -33.15 18.75
CA GLU A 189 -35.47 -33.66 18.97
C GLU A 189 -35.54 -35.15 18.60
N SER A 190 -35.00 -35.54 17.44
CA SER A 190 -34.95 -36.96 17.03
C SER A 190 -34.15 -37.84 18.00
N LEU A 191 -33.04 -37.33 18.56
CA LEU A 191 -32.27 -38.04 19.58
C LEU A 191 -33.04 -38.17 20.91
N LEU A 192 -33.78 -37.13 21.30
CA LEU A 192 -34.61 -37.14 22.50
C LEU A 192 -35.75 -38.16 22.39
N ASP A 193 -36.43 -38.21 21.25
CA ASP A 193 -37.51 -39.18 20.96
C ASP A 193 -36.97 -40.61 21.00
N ALA A 194 -35.77 -40.85 20.46
CA ALA A 194 -35.12 -42.16 20.50
C ALA A 194 -34.75 -42.61 21.93
N VAL A 195 -34.39 -41.68 22.82
CA VAL A 195 -34.05 -41.97 24.22
C VAL A 195 -35.29 -42.12 25.11
N THR A 196 -36.34 -41.33 24.86
CA THR A 196 -37.56 -41.34 25.67
C THR A 196 -38.58 -42.38 25.24
N GLY A 197 -38.40 -43.02 24.07
CA GLY A 197 -39.25 -44.12 23.60
C GLY A 197 -40.72 -43.72 23.42
N ASN A 198 -41.01 -42.43 23.26
CA ASN A 198 -42.36 -41.90 23.22
C ASN A 198 -42.73 -41.56 21.75
N PRO A 199 -43.60 -42.33 21.09
CA PRO A 199 -44.08 -41.98 19.76
C PRO A 199 -45.24 -41.01 19.92
N THR A 200 -44.96 -39.72 20.16
CA THR A 200 -46.03 -38.72 20.28
C THR A 200 -46.14 -37.84 19.05
N HIS A 201 -47.20 -38.14 18.29
CA HIS A 201 -48.08 -37.23 17.54
C HIS A 201 -47.47 -36.25 16.53
N ASP A 202 -47.64 -36.66 15.27
CA ASP A 202 -48.20 -35.85 14.19
C ASP A 202 -49.00 -34.65 14.73
N THR A 203 -48.36 -33.50 14.81
CA THR A 203 -49.03 -32.21 14.92
C THR A 203 -48.56 -31.38 13.75
N ASP A 204 -49.24 -31.60 12.63
CA ASP A 204 -49.68 -30.57 11.68
C ASP A 204 -48.77 -29.33 11.56
N GLN A 205 -47.49 -29.55 11.26
CA GLN A 205 -46.63 -28.48 10.80
C GLN A 205 -46.84 -28.36 9.30
N HIS A 206 -47.82 -27.51 8.93
CA HIS A 206 -47.91 -26.88 7.62
C HIS A 206 -46.61 -26.10 7.32
N HIS A 207 -45.55 -26.83 6.98
CA HIS A 207 -44.36 -26.30 6.35
C HIS A 207 -44.70 -26.08 4.88
N GLN A 208 -45.23 -24.89 4.58
CA GLN A 208 -45.23 -24.40 3.20
C GLN A 208 -43.78 -24.33 2.74
N ALA A 209 -43.34 -25.38 2.03
CA ALA A 209 -42.09 -25.39 1.31
C ALA A 209 -42.02 -24.12 0.43
N PRO A 210 -40.87 -23.44 0.33
CA PRO A 210 -40.75 -22.22 -0.45
C PRO A 210 -41.05 -22.54 -1.92
N MET A 211 -42.29 -22.25 -2.34
CA MET A 211 -42.77 -22.49 -3.70
C MET A 211 -41.86 -21.78 -4.71
N SER A 212 -41.42 -22.53 -5.72
CA SER A 212 -40.62 -22.00 -6.82
C SER A 212 -41.40 -20.89 -7.54
N ARG A 213 -40.68 -19.98 -8.22
CA ARG A 213 -41.32 -18.90 -9.01
C ARG A 213 -42.34 -19.43 -10.02
N GLN A 214 -42.13 -20.62 -10.54
CA GLN A 214 -43.02 -21.27 -11.51
C GLN A 214 -44.30 -21.78 -10.83
N GLN A 215 -44.19 -22.36 -9.62
CA GLN A 215 -45.34 -22.84 -8.84
C GLN A 215 -46.24 -21.68 -8.38
N ARG A 216 -45.66 -20.53 -7.98
CA ARG A 216 -46.44 -19.32 -7.65
C ARG A 216 -47.26 -18.79 -8.82
N ARG A 217 -46.67 -18.76 -10.03
CA ARG A 217 -47.37 -18.34 -11.26
C ARG A 217 -48.43 -19.36 -11.71
N ALA A 218 -48.28 -20.63 -11.38
CA ALA A 218 -49.29 -21.64 -11.64
C ALA A 218 -50.49 -21.51 -10.69
N ALA A 219 -50.23 -21.28 -9.40
CA ALA A 219 -51.27 -21.07 -8.39
C ALA A 219 -52.10 -19.80 -8.65
N GLN A 220 -51.47 -18.69 -9.03
CA GLN A 220 -52.19 -17.46 -9.41
C GLN A 220 -53.11 -17.69 -10.61
N ARG A 221 -52.65 -18.39 -11.64
CA ARG A 221 -53.47 -18.71 -12.83
C ARG A 221 -54.62 -19.69 -12.54
N ALA A 222 -54.50 -20.51 -11.49
CA ALA A 222 -55.58 -21.39 -11.05
C ALA A 222 -56.64 -20.60 -10.27
N ALA A 223 -56.23 -19.67 -9.40
CA ALA A 223 -57.13 -18.80 -8.64
C ALA A 223 -57.96 -17.87 -9.54
N ASP A 224 -57.36 -17.34 -10.59
CA ASP A 224 -58.04 -16.46 -11.56
C ASP A 224 -59.05 -17.19 -12.46
N LYS A 225 -59.07 -18.54 -12.48
CA LYS A 225 -60.05 -19.35 -13.22
C LYS A 225 -61.27 -19.76 -12.40
N THR A 226 -61.21 -19.56 -11.08
CA THR A 226 -62.27 -19.91 -10.13
C THR A 226 -63.18 -18.73 -9.76
N HIS A 227 -62.98 -17.58 -10.39
CA HIS A 227 -63.87 -16.41 -10.38
C HIS A 227 -64.40 -16.14 -11.79
#